data_AF-A0A935EAK3-F1
#
_entry.id   AF-A0A935EAK3-F1
#
_cell.length_a   1.000
_cell.length_b   1.000
_cell.length_c   1.000
_cell.angle_alpha   90.00
_cell.angle_beta   90.00
_cell.angle_gamma   90.00
#
_symmetry.space_group_name_H-M   'P 1'
#
loop_
_entity.id
_entity.type
_entity.pdbx_description
1 polymer ?
#
loop_
_entity_poly.entity_id
_entity_poly.type
_entity_poly.pdbx_seq_one_letter_code
_entity_poly.pdbx_strand_id
1 'polypeptide(L)'
;MRLREAARAQLIFSFRKILKPLIRILLRAGIPYLEFREVIKGAYVEAAVRDGIRGHKGTITRAMLSDYTGVSLADVNRFIDDDSLLAPPDSTNAAVITEVLHIWGTDPDYLGPYGLPLELDLEETPGRNLSTLVFRADPTADPRSRPSRHD
;
A
#
# COMPACT_ATOMS: atom_id res chain seq x y z
N MET A 1 -16.10 6.56 37.14
CA MET A 1 -16.43 7.32 35.91
C MET A 1 -15.26 8.21 35.47
N ARG A 2 -14.82 9.19 36.29
CA ARG A 2 -13.70 10.12 35.98
C ARG A 2 -12.37 9.48 35.55
N LEU A 3 -11.99 8.32 36.11
CA LEU A 3 -10.72 7.65 35.77
C LEU A 3 -10.72 7.08 34.33
N ARG A 4 -11.86 6.56 33.85
CA ARG A 4 -12.00 6.03 32.48
C ARG A 4 -11.97 7.14 31.44
N GLU A 5 -12.59 8.27 31.75
CA GLU A 5 -12.57 9.46 30.89
C GLU A 5 -11.17 10.06 30.79
N ALA A 6 -10.46 10.19 31.93
CA ALA A 6 -9.08 10.66 31.95
C ALA A 6 -8.14 9.72 31.16
N ALA A 7 -8.29 8.40 31.33
CA ALA A 7 -7.52 7.42 30.56
C ALA A 7 -7.79 7.51 29.05
N ARG A 8 -9.07 7.66 28.65
CA ARG A 8 -9.46 7.86 27.24
C ARG A 8 -8.84 9.13 26.67
N ALA A 9 -8.92 10.24 27.40
CA ALA A 9 -8.33 11.51 26.97
C ALA A 9 -6.81 11.40 26.82
N GLN A 10 -6.13 10.75 27.77
CA GLN A 10 -4.70 10.51 27.70
C GLN A 10 -4.32 9.64 26.51
N LEU A 11 -5.10 8.60 26.21
CA LEU A 11 -4.88 7.74 25.04
C LEU A 11 -4.99 8.54 23.74
N ILE A 12 -6.05 9.34 23.58
CA ILE A 12 -6.24 10.20 22.39
C ILE A 12 -5.08 11.19 22.26
N PHE A 13 -4.64 11.79 23.37
CA PHE A 13 -3.51 12.72 23.35
C PHE A 13 -2.20 12.05 22.94
N SER A 14 -1.91 10.85 23.45
CA SER A 14 -0.76 10.05 23.05
C SER A 14 -0.81 9.66 21.58
N PHE A 15 -1.97 9.22 21.08
CA PHE A 15 -2.18 8.91 19.66
C PHE A 15 -1.95 10.14 18.77
N ARG A 16 -2.39 11.33 19.19
CA ARG A 16 -2.14 12.58 18.46
C ARG A 16 -0.64 12.86 18.31
N LYS A 17 0.18 12.54 19.32
CA LYS A 17 1.65 12.69 19.23
C LYS A 17 2.27 11.74 18.20
N ILE A 18 1.73 10.53 18.07
CA ILE A 18 2.18 9.52 17.09
C ILE A 18 1.71 9.88 15.67
N LEU A 19 0.47 10.34 15.53
CA LEU A 19 -0.10 10.73 14.23
C LEU A 19 0.57 11.97 13.64
N LYS A 20 1.02 12.92 14.47
CA LYS A 20 1.61 14.18 14.00
C LYS A 20 2.78 14.00 13.02
N PRO A 21 3.81 13.18 13.29
CA PRO A 21 4.87 12.93 12.31
C PRO A 21 4.37 12.24 11.04
N LEU A 22 3.44 11.28 11.14
CA LEU A 22 2.87 10.58 9.98
C LEU A 22 2.09 11.54 9.07
N ILE A 23 1.22 12.36 9.66
CA ILE A 23 0.47 13.40 8.93
C ILE A 23 1.43 14.38 8.23
N ARG A 24 2.58 14.69 8.84
CA ARG A 24 3.58 15.56 8.20
C ARG A 24 4.19 14.92 6.95
N ILE A 25 4.40 13.61 6.95
CA ILE A 25 4.87 12.86 5.77
C ILE A 25 3.79 12.89 4.69
N LEU A 26 2.53 12.60 5.05
CA LEU A 26 1.40 12.62 4.12
C LEU A 26 1.22 13.99 3.46
N LEU A 27 1.25 15.07 4.25
CA LEU A 27 1.15 16.43 3.71
C LEU A 27 2.31 16.80 2.78
N ARG A 28 3.53 16.31 3.05
CA ARG A 28 4.67 16.49 2.15
C ARG A 28 4.53 15.71 0.85
N ALA A 29 3.84 14.57 0.90
CA ALA A 29 3.49 13.77 -0.27
C ALA A 29 2.25 14.31 -1.01
N GLY A 30 1.66 15.42 -0.56
CA GLY A 30 0.49 16.04 -1.20
C GLY A 30 -0.86 15.40 -0.81
N ILE A 31 -0.87 14.45 0.12
CA ILE A 31 -2.08 13.72 0.53
C ILE A 31 -2.91 14.59 1.50
N PRO A 32 -4.12 15.04 1.11
CA PRO A 32 -4.97 15.88 1.96
C PRO A 32 -5.71 15.09 3.03
N TYR A 33 -6.30 15.81 3.99
CA TYR A 33 -7.09 15.20 5.08
C TYR A 33 -8.21 14.28 4.58
N LEU A 34 -8.92 14.67 3.51
CA LEU A 34 -10.04 13.89 3.00
C LEU A 34 -9.60 12.51 2.52
N GLU A 35 -8.47 12.42 1.82
CA GLU A 35 -7.92 11.15 1.34
C GLU A 35 -7.44 10.28 2.51
N PHE A 36 -6.67 10.87 3.44
CA PHE A 36 -6.22 10.16 4.63
C PHE A 36 -7.38 9.68 5.52
N ARG A 37 -8.48 10.44 5.57
CA ARG A 37 -9.69 10.04 6.30
C ARG A 37 -10.27 8.75 5.74
N GLU A 38 -10.25 8.55 4.42
CA GLU A 38 -10.72 7.30 3.83
C GLU A 38 -9.85 6.11 4.24
N VAL A 39 -8.53 6.26 4.30
CA VAL A 39 -7.61 5.24 4.83
C VAL A 39 -7.95 4.90 6.28
N ILE A 40 -8.18 5.91 7.14
CA ILE A 40 -8.58 5.67 8.54
C ILE A 40 -9.91 4.91 8.60
N LYS A 41 -10.92 5.32 7.83
CA LYS A 41 -12.22 4.62 7.83
C LYS A 41 -12.06 3.14 7.47
N GLY A 42 -11.30 2.84 6.42
CA GLY A 42 -11.00 1.47 6.01
C GLY A 42 -10.37 0.66 7.14
N ALA A 43 -9.35 1.21 7.81
CA ALA A 43 -8.69 0.55 8.94
C ALA A 43 -9.63 0.28 10.12
N TYR A 44 -10.59 1.17 10.42
CA TYR A 44 -11.61 0.92 11.44
C TYR A 44 -12.54 -0.24 11.06
N VAL A 45 -12.98 -0.29 9.79
CA VAL A 45 -13.85 -1.36 9.28
C VAL A 45 -13.10 -2.69 9.27
N GLU A 46 -11.88 -2.72 8.74
CA GLU A 46 -11.03 -3.90 8.68
C GLU A 46 -10.78 -4.49 10.08
N ALA A 47 -10.40 -3.64 11.05
CA ALA A 47 -10.17 -4.08 12.42
C ALA A 47 -11.46 -4.64 13.05
N ALA A 48 -12.61 -4.01 12.82
CA ALA A 48 -13.89 -4.47 13.37
C ALA A 48 -14.39 -5.78 12.73
N VAL A 49 -14.12 -5.98 11.43
CA VAL A 49 -14.43 -7.24 10.72
C VAL A 49 -13.52 -8.36 11.22
N ARG A 50 -12.21 -8.10 11.33
CA ARG A 50 -11.20 -9.09 11.70
C ARG A 50 -11.26 -9.50 13.17
N ASP A 51 -11.32 -8.53 14.07
CA ASP A 51 -11.24 -8.77 15.52
C ASP A 51 -12.63 -9.00 16.14
N GLY A 52 -13.69 -8.69 15.38
CA GLY A 52 -15.07 -8.80 15.80
C GLY A 52 -15.49 -7.72 16.82
N ILE A 53 -16.79 -7.68 17.11
CA ILE A 53 -17.35 -6.74 18.08
C ILE A 53 -17.29 -7.38 19.47
N ARG A 54 -16.57 -6.73 20.39
CA ARG A 54 -16.36 -7.24 21.74
C ARG A 54 -17.68 -7.51 22.45
N GLY A 55 -17.88 -8.78 22.84
CA GLY A 55 -19.07 -9.22 23.58
C GLY A 55 -20.25 -9.66 22.71
N HIS A 56 -20.16 -9.53 21.39
CA HIS A 56 -21.13 -10.09 20.46
C HIS A 56 -20.81 -11.56 20.17
N LYS A 57 -21.85 -12.41 20.16
CA LYS A 57 -21.74 -13.82 19.74
C LYS A 57 -22.72 -14.05 18.59
N GLY A 58 -22.20 -14.43 17.43
CA GLY A 58 -22.99 -14.69 16.22
C GLY A 58 -22.53 -13.86 15.02
N THR A 59 -23.29 -13.92 13.93
CA THR A 59 -22.98 -13.19 12.70
C THR A 59 -23.01 -11.69 12.95
N ILE A 60 -21.95 -11.00 12.54
CA ILE A 60 -21.85 -9.55 12.59
C ILE A 60 -22.50 -8.98 11.33
N THR A 61 -23.43 -8.04 11.49
CA THR A 61 -24.06 -7.35 10.35
C THR A 61 -23.32 -6.04 10.06
N ARG A 62 -23.48 -5.53 8.83
CA ARG A 62 -22.87 -4.26 8.40
C ARG A 62 -23.38 -3.06 9.22
N ALA A 63 -24.64 -3.09 9.64
CA ALA A 63 -25.21 -2.09 10.55
C ALA A 63 -24.51 -2.11 11.92
N MET A 64 -24.27 -3.29 12.50
CA MET A 64 -23.52 -3.41 13.75
C MET A 64 -22.08 -2.90 13.62
N LEU A 65 -21.42 -3.14 12.48
CA LEU A 65 -20.09 -2.57 12.21
C LEU A 65 -20.13 -1.05 12.14
N SER A 66 -21.13 -0.48 11.47
CA SER A 66 -21.33 0.97 11.41
C SER A 66 -21.52 1.58 12.79
N ASP A 67 -22.39 1.00 13.63
CA ASP A 67 -22.64 1.46 14.99
C ASP A 67 -21.39 1.35 15.88
N TYR A 68 -20.64 0.24 15.75
CA TYR A 68 -19.46 0.00 16.57
C TYR A 68 -18.27 0.89 16.19
N THR A 69 -18.02 1.08 14.89
CA THR A 69 -16.89 1.85 14.38
C THR A 69 -17.18 3.35 14.29
N GLY A 70 -18.45 3.74 14.18
CA GLY A 70 -18.87 5.10 13.85
C GLY A 70 -18.63 5.49 12.39
N VAL A 71 -18.20 4.55 11.54
CA VAL A 71 -18.10 4.73 10.09
C VAL A 71 -19.50 4.59 9.47
N SER A 72 -19.83 5.41 8.47
CA SER A 72 -21.16 5.41 7.87
C SER A 72 -21.50 4.05 7.25
N LEU A 73 -22.77 3.64 7.27
CA LEU A 73 -23.18 2.36 6.67
C LEU A 73 -22.83 2.26 5.17
N ALA A 74 -22.90 3.39 4.46
CA ALA A 74 -22.50 3.46 3.04
C ALA A 74 -21.00 3.20 2.86
N ASP A 75 -20.15 3.79 3.70
CA ASP A 75 -18.70 3.54 3.68
C ASP A 75 -18.39 2.09 4.09
N VAL A 76 -19.07 1.55 5.11
CA VAL A 76 -18.91 0.15 5.55
C VAL A 76 -19.26 -0.81 4.41
N ASN A 77 -20.39 -0.59 3.72
CA ASN A 77 -20.74 -1.39 2.54
C ASN A 77 -19.64 -1.30 1.49
N ARG A 78 -19.18 -0.09 1.16
CA ARG A 78 -18.13 0.14 0.16
C ARG A 78 -16.84 -0.62 0.50
N PHE A 79 -16.36 -0.56 1.74
CA PHE A 79 -15.13 -1.26 2.15
C PHE A 79 -15.28 -2.79 2.25
N ILE A 80 -16.50 -3.31 2.43
CA ILE A 80 -16.77 -4.76 2.47
C ILE A 80 -17.02 -5.33 1.06
N ASP A 81 -17.61 -4.53 0.17
CA ASP A 81 -17.94 -4.94 -1.19
C ASP A 81 -16.75 -4.80 -2.16
N ASP A 82 -15.76 -3.98 -1.80
CA ASP A 82 -14.58 -3.70 -2.63
C ASP A 82 -13.27 -3.92 -1.85
N ASP A 83 -12.75 -5.14 -1.95
CA ASP A 83 -11.48 -5.55 -1.33
C ASP A 83 -10.28 -4.74 -1.87
N SER A 84 -10.37 -4.14 -3.06
CA SER A 84 -9.28 -3.35 -3.63
C SER A 84 -8.99 -2.06 -2.85
N LEU A 85 -9.99 -1.55 -2.10
CA LEU A 85 -9.83 -0.37 -1.25
C LEU A 85 -8.94 -0.62 -0.02
N LEU A 86 -8.71 -1.88 0.32
CA LEU A 86 -7.82 -2.30 1.41
C LEU A 86 -6.55 -2.97 0.88
N ALA A 87 -6.47 -3.24 -0.42
CA ALA A 87 -5.31 -3.83 -1.04
C ALA A 87 -4.13 -2.82 -1.04
N PRO A 88 -2.88 -3.30 -0.89
CA PRO A 88 -1.73 -2.45 -1.17
C PRO A 88 -1.82 -1.93 -2.62
N PRO A 89 -1.38 -0.70 -2.89
CA PRO A 89 -1.32 -0.21 -4.26
C PRO A 89 -0.46 -1.16 -5.09
N ASP A 90 -0.80 -1.30 -6.37
CA ASP A 90 -0.01 -2.08 -7.31
C ASP A 90 1.46 -1.63 -7.20
N SER A 91 2.38 -2.60 -7.24
CA SER A 91 3.80 -2.31 -7.31
C SER A 91 4.05 -1.41 -8.50
N THR A 92 4.32 -0.13 -8.23
CA THR A 92 4.59 0.82 -9.31
C THR A 92 5.75 0.32 -10.15
N ASN A 93 5.72 0.55 -11.46
CA ASN A 93 6.87 0.28 -12.33
C ASN A 93 8.15 0.94 -11.81
N ALA A 94 8.09 1.97 -10.95
CA ALA A 94 9.27 2.58 -10.35
C ALA A 94 10.09 1.61 -9.47
N ALA A 95 9.44 0.72 -8.72
CA ALA A 95 10.15 -0.30 -7.94
C ALA A 95 10.85 -1.30 -8.86
N VAL A 96 10.13 -1.78 -9.89
CA VAL A 96 10.67 -2.67 -10.92
C VAL A 96 11.83 -2.02 -11.66
N ILE A 97 11.69 -0.76 -12.10
CA ILE A 97 12.74 0.00 -12.81
C ILE A 97 13.98 0.16 -11.92
N THR A 98 13.79 0.48 -10.63
CA THR A 98 14.92 0.64 -9.70
C THR A 98 15.70 -0.66 -9.55
N GLU A 99 14.99 -1.78 -9.42
CA GLU A 99 15.62 -3.11 -9.32
C GLU A 99 16.28 -3.52 -10.64
N VAL A 100 15.65 -3.27 -11.79
CA VAL A 100 16.22 -3.50 -13.12
C VAL A 100 17.55 -2.74 -13.28
N LEU A 101 17.58 -1.45 -12.92
CA LEU A 101 18.80 -0.64 -12.98
C LEU A 101 19.87 -1.14 -12.01
N HIS A 102 19.47 -1.61 -10.82
CA HIS A 102 20.38 -2.20 -9.85
C HIS A 102 21.06 -3.46 -10.40
N ILE A 103 20.26 -4.42 -10.89
CA ILE A 103 20.78 -5.68 -11.46
C ILE A 103 21.64 -5.38 -12.69
N TRP A 104 21.18 -4.52 -13.60
CA TRP A 104 21.96 -4.14 -14.79
C TRP A 104 23.33 -3.53 -14.44
N GLY A 105 23.38 -2.76 -13.35
CA GLY A 105 24.59 -2.07 -12.89
C GLY A 105 25.54 -2.92 -12.04
N THR A 106 25.13 -4.10 -11.58
CA THR A 106 25.88 -4.84 -10.55
C THR A 106 26.06 -6.33 -10.82
N ASP A 107 25.18 -6.94 -11.62
CA ASP A 107 25.21 -8.37 -11.86
C ASP A 107 26.21 -8.73 -12.98
N PRO A 108 27.20 -9.61 -12.72
CA PRO A 108 28.20 -10.01 -13.71
C PRO A 108 27.65 -10.57 -15.02
N ASP A 109 26.42 -11.11 -15.03
CA ASP A 109 25.76 -11.59 -16.25
C ASP A 109 25.42 -10.45 -17.21
N TYR A 110 25.26 -9.23 -16.70
CA TYR A 110 24.87 -8.04 -17.47
C TYR A 110 25.98 -6.99 -17.55
N LEU A 111 27.16 -7.28 -17.01
CA LEU A 111 28.34 -6.42 -17.09
C LEU A 111 29.29 -6.89 -18.19
N GLY A 112 29.81 -5.94 -18.95
CA GLY A 112 30.85 -6.12 -19.94
C GLY A 112 32.25 -6.01 -19.36
N PRO A 113 33.27 -6.02 -20.23
CA PRO A 113 34.64 -5.73 -19.84
C PRO A 113 34.70 -4.41 -19.06
N TYR A 114 35.49 -4.37 -17.99
CA TYR A 114 35.64 -3.21 -17.10
C TYR A 114 34.43 -2.89 -16.20
N GLY A 115 33.45 -3.79 -16.09
CA GLY A 115 32.31 -3.62 -15.17
C GLY A 115 31.28 -2.61 -15.63
N LEU A 116 31.24 -2.32 -16.93
CA LEU A 116 30.23 -1.44 -17.54
C LEU A 116 28.98 -2.25 -17.91
N PRO A 117 27.76 -1.73 -17.67
CA PRO A 117 26.54 -2.40 -18.11
C PRO A 117 26.53 -2.63 -19.62
N LEU A 118 26.13 -3.83 -20.04
CA LEU A 118 26.03 -4.20 -21.46
C LEU A 118 24.87 -3.48 -22.13
N GLU A 119 25.01 -3.18 -23.42
CA GLU A 119 23.86 -2.83 -24.25
C GLU A 119 22.97 -4.07 -24.41
N LEU A 120 21.71 -3.95 -24.02
CA LEU A 120 20.72 -5.02 -24.09
C LEU A 120 19.69 -4.67 -25.15
N ASP A 121 19.45 -5.60 -26.07
CA ASP A 121 18.26 -5.59 -26.88
C ASP A 121 17.03 -6.00 -26.05
N LEU A 122 15.83 -5.86 -26.63
CA LEU A 122 14.60 -6.20 -25.92
C LEU A 122 14.41 -7.72 -25.76
N GLU A 123 14.60 -8.50 -26.83
CA GLU A 123 14.34 -9.95 -26.89
C GLU A 123 15.16 -10.72 -27.94
N GLU A 124 15.91 -10.04 -28.80
CA GLU A 124 16.68 -10.62 -29.90
C GLU A 124 17.79 -11.57 -29.41
N THR A 125 18.49 -11.23 -28.32
CA THR A 125 19.56 -12.08 -27.76
C THR A 125 18.98 -13.10 -26.79
N PRO A 126 19.16 -14.42 -27.02
CA PRO A 126 18.65 -15.45 -26.11
C PRO A 126 19.30 -15.39 -24.72
N GLY A 127 18.48 -15.33 -23.67
CA GLY A 127 18.90 -15.47 -22.27
C GLY A 127 19.60 -14.25 -21.65
N ARG A 128 20.03 -13.27 -22.45
CA ARG A 128 20.67 -12.04 -21.96
C ARG A 128 20.12 -10.83 -22.72
N ASN A 129 18.89 -10.46 -22.39
CA ASN A 129 18.16 -9.33 -22.96
C ASN A 129 17.37 -8.57 -21.88
N LEU A 130 16.84 -7.39 -22.22
CA LEU A 130 16.11 -6.56 -21.28
C LEU A 130 14.87 -7.26 -20.71
N SER A 131 14.16 -8.06 -21.51
CA SER A 131 12.97 -8.80 -21.03
C SER A 131 13.33 -9.81 -19.94
N THR A 132 14.41 -10.58 -20.12
CA THR A 132 14.90 -11.51 -19.10
C THR A 132 15.34 -10.80 -17.81
N LEU A 133 15.91 -9.59 -17.95
CA LEU A 133 16.30 -8.76 -16.81
C LEU A 133 15.09 -8.21 -16.05
N VAL A 134 14.04 -7.76 -16.76
CA VAL A 134 12.77 -7.32 -16.17
C VAL A 134 12.11 -8.46 -15.42
N PHE A 135 12.03 -9.65 -16.01
CA PHE A 135 11.50 -10.85 -15.33
C PHE A 135 12.32 -11.27 -14.11
N ARG A 136 13.64 -10.99 -14.12
CA ARG A 136 14.53 -11.26 -12.98
C ARG A 136 14.29 -10.29 -11.83
N ALA A 137 13.95 -9.03 -12.13
CA ALA A 137 13.58 -8.02 -11.14
C ALA A 137 12.17 -8.25 -10.57
N ASP A 138 11.20 -8.61 -11.42
CA ASP A 138 9.84 -8.97 -11.02
C ASP A 138 9.25 -10.00 -12.00
N PRO A 139 9.00 -11.25 -11.56
CA PRO A 139 8.43 -12.29 -12.41
C PRO A 139 7.04 -11.98 -12.98
N THR A 140 6.35 -10.99 -12.42
CA THR A 140 5.00 -10.59 -12.83
C THR A 140 4.99 -9.34 -13.71
N ALA A 141 6.14 -8.67 -13.89
CA ALA A 141 6.24 -7.48 -14.71
C ALA A 141 6.15 -7.81 -16.21
N ASP A 142 5.36 -7.01 -16.95
CA ASP A 142 5.33 -7.04 -18.41
C ASP A 142 6.36 -6.05 -18.98
N PRO A 143 7.42 -6.53 -19.67
CA PRO A 143 8.45 -5.67 -20.27
C PRO A 143 7.91 -4.70 -21.34
N ARG A 144 6.72 -4.98 -21.89
CA ARG A 144 6.05 -4.15 -22.89
C ARG A 144 4.97 -3.25 -22.29
N SER A 145 4.75 -3.31 -20.99
CA SER A 145 3.79 -2.43 -20.32
C SER A 145 4.21 -0.98 -20.48
N ARG A 146 3.35 -0.19 -21.13
CA ARG A 146 3.57 1.25 -21.25
C ARG A 146 3.36 1.86 -19.87
N PRO A 147 4.23 2.76 -19.37
CA PRO A 147 3.99 3.40 -18.09
C PRO A 147 2.61 4.08 -18.14
N SER A 148 1.74 3.69 -17.22
CA SER A 148 0.43 4.31 -17.02
C SER A 148 0.66 5.81 -16.91
N ARG A 149 0.12 6.59 -17.86
CA ARG A 149 0.16 8.05 -17.75
C ARG A 149 -0.58 8.41 -16.47
N HIS A 150 0.16 8.80 -15.45
CA HIS A 150 -0.39 9.58 -14.36
C HIS A 150 -0.64 10.98 -14.93
N ASP A 151 -1.88 11.22 -15.38
CA ASP A 151 -2.44 12.56 -15.55
C ASP A 151 -2.80 13.15 -14.17
#